data_AF-A0A7R9TGQ8-F1
#
_entry.id   AF-A0A7R9TGQ8-F1
#
_cell.length_a   1.000
_cell.length_b   1.000
_cell.length_c   1.000
_cell.angle_alpha   90.00
_cell.angle_beta   90.00
_cell.angle_gamma   90.00
#
_symmetry.space_group_name_H-M   'P 1'
#
loop_
_entity.id
_entity.type
_entity.pdbx_description
1 polymer ?
#
loop_
_entity_poly.entity_id
_entity_poly.type
_entity_poly.pdbx_seq_one_letter_code
_entity_poly.pdbx_strand_id
1 'polypeptide(L)'
;HHPQLVRLLLGHTLSVITNATVIANYVVFVQRELNATATDVIIVLFVVTVTSIVSTTTAVPIVRKLRPSPMKWTLFGLKALTPIWPLWLFIGMKSRWEIFALPAVAGLVNPCILPMLRGIFQQCIPHGYEAAFFSLVGVCTVGFAWVGSVVFAGVWSATGSPRWGMLAVTSFVAVGLVFVAAFDFDAAQERRREIEDECDAFA
;
A
#
# COMPACT_ATOMS: atom_id res chain seq x y z
N HIS A 1 -22.72 9.89 6.20
CA HIS A 1 -22.01 8.92 5.34
C HIS A 1 -20.87 9.62 4.60
N HIS A 2 -19.60 9.20 4.79
CA HIS A 2 -18.43 9.78 4.09
C HIS A 2 -17.99 8.91 2.90
N PRO A 3 -18.61 9.02 1.71
CA PRO A 3 -18.30 8.14 0.57
C PRO A 3 -16.85 8.27 0.10
N GLN A 4 -16.24 9.46 0.21
CA GLN A 4 -14.86 9.70 -0.21
C GLN A 4 -13.84 9.00 0.71
N LEU A 5 -14.03 9.06 2.03
CA LEU A 5 -13.16 8.36 2.98
C LEU A 5 -13.24 6.84 2.80
N VAL A 6 -14.42 6.31 2.49
CA VAL A 6 -14.59 4.88 2.18
C VAL A 6 -13.85 4.48 0.89
N ARG A 7 -13.92 5.28 -0.18
CA ARG A 7 -13.15 5.03 -1.40
C ARG A 7 -11.65 5.00 -1.12
N LEU A 8 -11.14 5.97 -0.37
CA LEU A 8 -9.73 6.04 -0.01
C LEU A 8 -9.30 4.87 0.89
N LEU A 9 -10.15 4.46 1.84
CA LEU A 9 -9.95 3.30 2.68
C LEU A 9 -9.87 2.01 1.84
N LEU A 10 -10.84 1.77 0.97
CA LEU A 10 -10.86 0.59 0.09
C LEU A 10 -9.62 0.56 -0.82
N GLY A 11 -9.28 1.69 -1.43
CA GLY A 11 -8.08 1.82 -2.26
C GLY A 11 -6.77 1.63 -1.49
N HIS A 12 -6.75 1.98 -0.20
CA HIS A 12 -5.62 1.69 0.68
C HIS A 12 -5.55 0.20 1.01
N THR A 13 -6.65 -0.38 1.50
CA THR A 13 -6.72 -1.79 1.91
C THR A 13 -6.34 -2.73 0.77
N LEU A 14 -6.86 -2.54 -0.44
CA LEU A 14 -6.54 -3.39 -1.60
C LEU A 14 -5.05 -3.36 -1.98
N SER A 15 -4.43 -2.18 -1.89
CA SER A 15 -3.00 -2.00 -2.14
C SER A 15 -2.14 -2.62 -1.03
N VAL A 16 -2.57 -2.54 0.23
CA VAL A 16 -1.90 -3.22 1.36
C VAL A 16 -1.98 -4.74 1.20
N ILE A 17 -3.12 -5.28 0.81
CA ILE A 17 -3.28 -6.73 0.54
C ILE A 17 -2.27 -7.20 -0.50
N THR A 18 -2.11 -6.45 -1.59
CA THR A 18 -1.14 -6.78 -2.64
C THR A 18 0.28 -6.80 -2.07
N ASN A 19 0.67 -5.75 -1.36
CA ASN A 19 2.02 -5.60 -0.82
C ASN A 19 2.35 -6.67 0.22
N ALA A 20 1.45 -6.90 1.17
CA ALA A 20 1.61 -7.92 2.19
C ALA A 20 1.78 -9.30 1.56
N THR A 21 0.99 -9.61 0.52
CA THR A 21 1.07 -10.90 -0.17
C THR A 21 2.37 -11.06 -0.94
N VAL A 22 2.82 -10.02 -1.67
CA VAL A 22 4.09 -10.05 -2.39
C VAL A 22 5.25 -10.24 -1.41
N ILE A 23 5.29 -9.48 -0.31
CA ILE A 23 6.34 -9.59 0.70
C ILE A 23 6.36 -10.99 1.32
N ALA A 24 5.20 -11.52 1.72
CA ALA A 24 5.10 -12.84 2.34
C ALA A 24 5.56 -13.97 1.41
N ASN A 25 5.31 -13.85 0.10
CA ASN A 25 5.64 -14.88 -0.88
C ASN A 25 6.96 -14.63 -1.62
N TYR A 26 7.61 -13.48 -1.42
CA TYR A 26 8.85 -13.11 -2.10
C TYR A 26 9.99 -14.10 -1.81
N VAL A 27 10.16 -14.47 -0.54
CA VAL A 27 11.19 -15.41 -0.10
C VAL A 27 11.03 -16.76 -0.81
N VAL A 28 9.80 -17.27 -0.83
CA VAL A 28 9.47 -18.55 -1.47
C VAL A 28 9.69 -18.48 -2.99
N PHE A 29 9.30 -17.37 -3.62
CA PHE A 29 9.52 -17.13 -5.04
C PHE A 29 11.02 -17.18 -5.39
N VAL A 30 11.84 -16.44 -4.66
CA VAL A 30 13.28 -16.31 -4.92
C VAL A 30 14.04 -17.59 -4.59
N GLN A 31 13.64 -18.34 -3.56
CA GLN A 31 14.18 -19.67 -3.28
C GLN A 31 13.90 -20.65 -4.42
N ARG A 32 12.69 -20.62 -4.99
CA ARG A 32 12.29 -21.56 -6.06
C ARG A 32 12.89 -21.22 -7.43
N GLU A 33 12.93 -19.94 -7.80
CA GLU A 33 13.35 -19.50 -9.14
C GLU A 33 14.87 -19.28 -9.25
N LEU A 34 15.52 -18.86 -8.16
CA LEU A 34 16.95 -18.48 -8.18
C LEU A 34 17.82 -19.31 -7.22
N ASN A 35 17.25 -20.35 -6.60
CA ASN A 35 17.93 -21.20 -5.60
C ASN A 35 18.61 -20.37 -4.50
N ALA A 36 17.94 -19.30 -4.06
CA ALA A 36 18.49 -18.40 -3.06
C ALA A 36 18.71 -19.11 -1.72
N THR A 37 19.85 -18.82 -1.11
CA THR A 37 20.24 -19.39 0.17
C THR A 37 19.58 -18.66 1.33
N ALA A 38 19.59 -19.25 2.52
CA ALA A 38 19.10 -18.58 3.74
C ALA A 38 19.83 -17.25 4.00
N THR A 39 21.13 -17.18 3.69
CA THR A 39 21.93 -15.96 3.78
C THR A 39 21.39 -14.86 2.86
N ASP A 40 21.02 -15.19 1.63
CA ASP A 40 20.45 -14.21 0.69
C ASP A 40 19.14 -13.61 1.22
N VAL A 41 18.28 -14.46 1.80
CA VAL A 41 17.00 -14.04 2.39
C VAL A 41 17.19 -13.09 3.57
N ILE A 42 18.15 -13.40 4.45
CA ILE A 42 18.49 -12.54 5.59
C ILE A 42 18.97 -11.16 5.11
N ILE A 43 19.84 -11.13 4.10
CA ILE A 43 20.33 -9.88 3.52
C ILE A 43 19.17 -9.06 2.93
N VAL A 44 18.25 -9.70 2.20
CA VAL A 44 17.06 -9.02 1.67
C VAL A 44 16.24 -8.38 2.77
N LEU A 45 15.93 -9.11 3.84
CA LEU A 45 15.15 -8.58 4.97
C LEU A 45 15.84 -7.37 5.61
N PHE A 46 17.17 -7.42 5.76
CA PHE A 46 17.95 -6.32 6.29
C PHE A 46 17.90 -5.10 5.37
N VAL A 47 18.13 -5.29 4.07
CA VAL A 47 18.08 -4.23 3.06
C VAL A 47 16.71 -3.55 3.04
N VAL A 48 15.63 -4.33 2.99
CA VAL A 48 14.25 -3.80 3.01
C VAL A 48 13.99 -2.99 4.27
N THR A 49 14.43 -3.47 5.43
CA THR A 49 14.20 -2.78 6.71
C THR A 49 14.93 -1.44 6.74
N VAL A 50 16.22 -1.41 6.36
CA VAL A 50 17.01 -0.18 6.32
C VAL A 50 16.43 0.82 5.31
N THR A 51 16.11 0.38 4.09
CA THR A 51 15.52 1.26 3.07
C THR A 51 14.15 1.77 3.51
N SER A 52 13.36 0.96 4.21
CA SER A 52 12.05 1.36 4.73
C SER A 52 12.13 2.45 5.80
N ILE A 53 13.12 2.37 6.68
CA ILE A 53 13.35 3.38 7.72
C ILE A 53 13.76 4.71 7.05
N VAL A 54 14.72 4.67 6.13
CA VAL A 54 15.19 5.87 5.39
C VAL A 54 14.06 6.50 4.59
N SER A 55 13.27 5.69 3.89
CA SER A 55 12.09 6.12 3.14
C SER A 55 11.06 6.82 4.03
N THR A 56 10.63 6.17 5.10
CA THR A 56 9.60 6.71 6.00
C THR A 56 10.05 8.01 6.67
N THR A 57 11.29 8.05 7.16
CA THR A 57 11.86 9.25 7.80
C THR A 57 11.98 10.43 6.83
N THR A 58 12.29 10.17 5.56
CA THR A 58 12.36 11.20 4.51
C THR A 58 10.95 11.67 4.09
N ALA A 59 9.96 10.78 4.09
CA ALA A 59 8.59 11.10 3.69
C ALA A 59 7.86 12.02 4.69
N VAL A 60 8.11 11.87 6.01
CA VAL A 60 7.46 12.67 7.06
C VAL A 60 7.64 14.20 6.88
N PRO A 61 8.86 14.75 6.73
CA PRO A 61 9.04 16.19 6.53
C PRO A 61 8.48 16.67 5.19
N ILE A 62 8.48 15.81 4.16
CA ILE A 62 7.88 16.09 2.86
C ILE A 62 6.37 16.28 3.03
N VAL A 63 5.68 15.34 3.68
CA VAL A 63 4.24 15.42 3.96
C VAL A 63 3.86 16.67 4.74
N ARG A 64 4.66 17.06 5.74
CA ARG A 64 4.39 18.29 6.53
C ARG A 64 4.50 19.58 5.70
N LYS A 65 5.28 19.57 4.62
CA LYS A 65 5.48 20.74 3.75
C LYS A 65 4.53 20.75 2.54
N LEU A 66 3.96 19.61 2.16
CA LEU A 66 3.08 19.54 1.01
C LEU A 66 1.72 20.19 1.29
N ARG A 67 1.24 20.93 0.30
CA ARG A 67 -0.14 21.44 0.27
C ARG A 67 -1.14 20.30 -0.01
N PRO A 68 -2.44 20.50 0.27
CA PRO A 68 -3.45 19.44 0.16
C PRO A 68 -3.61 18.88 -1.27
N SER A 69 -3.66 19.77 -2.27
CA SER A 69 -3.79 19.40 -3.68
C SER A 69 -2.65 18.52 -4.22
N PRO A 70 -1.35 18.88 -4.07
CA PRO A 70 -0.26 18.00 -4.53
C PRO A 70 -0.17 16.69 -3.74
N MET A 71 -0.63 16.64 -2.48
CA MET A 71 -0.55 15.44 -1.65
C MET A 71 -1.35 14.27 -2.22
N LYS A 72 -2.54 14.53 -2.80
CA LYS A 72 -3.33 13.52 -3.53
C LYS A 72 -2.56 12.96 -4.72
N TRP A 73 -1.99 13.83 -5.55
CA TRP A 73 -1.27 13.42 -6.76
C TRP A 73 0.01 12.65 -6.45
N THR A 74 0.75 13.06 -5.42
CA THR A 74 1.93 12.31 -4.96
C THR A 74 1.52 10.94 -4.43
N LEU A 75 0.42 10.82 -3.66
CA LEU A 75 -0.08 9.52 -3.18
C LEU A 75 -0.50 8.62 -4.35
N PHE A 76 -1.21 9.19 -5.32
CA PHE A 76 -1.61 8.48 -6.53
C PHE A 76 -0.38 7.97 -7.30
N GLY A 77 0.65 8.81 -7.48
CA GLY A 77 1.91 8.42 -8.10
C GLY A 77 2.60 7.26 -7.39
N LEU A 78 2.76 7.33 -6.07
CA LEU A 78 3.34 6.24 -5.28
C LEU A 78 2.55 4.93 -5.38
N LYS A 79 1.21 5.02 -5.37
CA LYS A 79 0.35 3.85 -5.57
C LYS A 79 0.38 3.32 -7.00
N ALA A 80 0.56 4.18 -8.00
CA ALA A 80 0.73 3.77 -9.39
C ALA A 80 2.06 3.05 -9.64
N LEU A 81 3.07 3.26 -8.79
CA LEU A 81 4.32 2.49 -8.82
C LEU A 81 4.21 1.11 -8.14
N THR A 82 3.22 0.91 -7.27
CA THR A 82 2.97 -0.34 -6.55
C THR A 82 2.76 -1.57 -7.47
N PRO A 83 2.06 -1.50 -8.63
CA PRO A 83 1.96 -2.64 -9.56
C PRO A 83 3.27 -3.00 -10.29
N ILE A 84 4.33 -2.18 -10.22
CA ILE A 84 5.57 -2.47 -10.96
C ILE A 84 6.28 -3.71 -10.42
N TRP A 85 6.36 -3.90 -9.09
CA TRP A 85 7.05 -5.08 -8.54
C TRP A 85 6.32 -6.43 -8.78
N PRO A 86 4.99 -6.61 -8.61
CA PRO A 86 4.41 -7.92 -8.90
C PRO A 86 4.47 -8.22 -10.41
N LEU A 87 4.39 -7.20 -11.27
CA LEU A 87 4.58 -7.35 -12.72
C LEU A 87 6.00 -7.76 -13.07
N TRP A 88 7.01 -7.18 -12.40
CA TRP A 88 8.40 -7.59 -12.57
C TRP A 88 8.61 -9.06 -12.15
N LEU A 89 8.03 -9.47 -11.02
CA LEU A 89 8.07 -10.86 -10.57
C LEU A 89 7.36 -11.83 -11.52
N PHE A 90 6.32 -11.37 -12.24
CA PHE A 90 5.66 -12.17 -13.27
C PHE A 90 6.55 -12.42 -14.50
N ILE A 91 7.27 -11.40 -14.98
CA ILE A 91 8.21 -11.53 -16.11
C ILE A 91 9.36 -12.51 -15.74
N GLY A 92 9.70 -12.55 -14.46
CA GLY A 92 10.70 -13.44 -13.90
C GLY A 92 12.07 -12.76 -13.82
N MET A 93 12.80 -13.08 -12.76
CA MET A 93 14.12 -12.51 -12.49
C MET A 93 15.18 -13.25 -13.30
N LYS A 94 16.03 -12.51 -14.01
CA LYS A 94 17.07 -13.12 -14.87
C LYS A 94 18.43 -13.17 -14.19
N SER A 95 18.66 -12.34 -13.18
CA SER A 95 19.96 -12.24 -12.50
C SER A 95 19.85 -12.24 -10.98
N ARG A 96 20.91 -12.71 -10.32
CA ARG A 96 20.99 -12.82 -8.85
C ARG A 96 20.98 -11.45 -8.15
N TRP A 97 21.47 -10.38 -8.80
CA TRP A 97 21.46 -9.05 -8.20
C TRP A 97 20.05 -8.48 -8.03
N GLU A 98 19.10 -8.90 -8.88
CA GLU A 98 17.70 -8.47 -8.81
C GLU A 98 17.06 -8.86 -7.47
N ILE A 99 17.57 -9.92 -6.82
CA ILE A 99 17.13 -10.41 -5.50
C ILE A 99 17.24 -9.31 -4.45
N PHE A 100 18.26 -8.46 -4.56
CA PHE A 100 18.53 -7.42 -3.58
C PHE A 100 18.00 -6.06 -4.04
N ALA A 101 18.07 -5.77 -5.34
CA ALA A 101 17.64 -4.49 -5.87
C ALA A 101 16.13 -4.28 -5.87
N LEU A 102 15.33 -5.30 -6.25
CA LEU A 102 13.87 -5.17 -6.25
C LEU A 102 13.32 -4.87 -4.84
N PRO A 103 13.71 -5.60 -3.78
CA PRO A 103 13.26 -5.30 -2.43
C PRO A 103 13.82 -3.98 -1.90
N ALA A 104 15.04 -3.59 -2.29
CA ALA A 104 15.58 -2.28 -1.92
C ALA A 104 14.70 -1.15 -2.44
N VAL A 105 14.33 -1.18 -3.72
CA VAL A 105 13.46 -0.18 -4.34
C VAL A 105 12.04 -0.27 -3.76
N ALA A 106 11.50 -1.47 -3.58
CA ALA A 106 10.18 -1.65 -2.97
C ALA A 106 10.12 -1.11 -1.54
N GLY A 107 11.17 -1.33 -0.74
CA GLY A 107 11.33 -0.78 0.60
C GLY A 107 11.56 0.74 0.61
N LEU A 108 12.03 1.34 -0.48
CA LEU A 108 12.07 2.80 -0.60
C LEU A 108 10.71 3.42 -0.94
N VAL A 109 9.89 2.74 -1.74
CA VAL A 109 8.66 3.30 -2.30
C VAL A 109 7.44 3.03 -1.41
N ASN A 110 7.23 1.79 -0.96
CA ASN A 110 6.05 1.41 -0.18
C ASN A 110 5.88 2.17 1.14
N PRO A 111 6.93 2.31 1.97
CA PRO A 111 6.77 2.85 3.32
C PRO A 111 6.40 4.34 3.32
N CYS A 112 6.74 5.09 2.27
CA CYS A 112 6.31 6.47 2.04
C CYS A 112 4.78 6.63 1.99
N ILE A 113 4.03 5.60 1.61
CA ILE A 113 2.58 5.67 1.40
C ILE A 113 1.84 5.92 2.72
N LEU A 114 2.28 5.30 3.83
CA LEU A 114 1.57 5.38 5.10
C LEU A 114 1.58 6.79 5.73
N PRO A 115 2.73 7.50 5.84
CA PRO A 115 2.75 8.89 6.30
C PRO A 115 1.90 9.82 5.45
N MET A 116 1.94 9.67 4.12
CA MET A 116 1.15 10.49 3.20
C MET A 116 -0.35 10.27 3.36
N LEU A 117 -0.74 9.00 3.44
CA LEU A 117 -2.13 8.63 3.65
C LEU A 117 -2.66 9.13 4.99
N ARG A 118 -1.86 9.01 6.07
CA ARG A 118 -2.21 9.58 7.38
C ARG A 118 -2.38 11.10 7.30
N GLY A 119 -1.51 11.80 6.57
CA GLY A 119 -1.65 13.23 6.33
C GLY A 119 -2.96 13.59 5.61
N ILE A 120 -3.37 12.82 4.60
CA ILE A 120 -4.66 13.02 3.90
C ILE A 120 -5.82 12.78 4.85
N PHE A 121 -5.78 11.67 5.61
CA PHE A 121 -6.83 11.30 6.54
C PHE A 121 -7.01 12.35 7.64
N GLN A 122 -5.94 12.82 8.27
CA GLN A 122 -6.02 13.86 9.30
C GLN A 122 -6.65 15.16 8.79
N GLN A 123 -6.45 15.50 7.51
CA GLN A 123 -7.08 16.70 6.95
C GLN A 123 -8.57 16.48 6.66
N CYS A 124 -8.97 15.26 6.28
CA CYS A 124 -10.32 14.93 5.82
C CYS A 124 -11.28 14.41 6.91
N ILE A 125 -10.76 14.03 8.08
CA ILE A 125 -11.57 13.49 9.18
C ILE A 125 -12.00 14.64 10.11
N PRO A 126 -13.27 14.70 10.53
CA PRO A 126 -13.72 15.68 11.53
C PRO A 126 -13.00 15.51 12.88
N HIS A 127 -12.78 16.61 13.59
CA HIS A 127 -12.19 16.57 14.93
C HIS A 127 -12.97 15.64 15.86
N GLY A 128 -12.25 14.84 16.67
CA GLY A 128 -12.85 13.89 17.63
C GLY A 128 -13.17 12.51 17.07
N TYR A 129 -13.24 12.33 15.74
CA TYR A 129 -13.55 11.02 15.11
C TYR A 129 -12.32 10.26 14.62
N GLU A 130 -11.12 10.81 14.77
CA GLU A 130 -9.87 10.22 14.28
C GLU A 130 -9.61 8.81 14.83
N ALA A 131 -9.82 8.61 16.14
CA ALA A 131 -9.56 7.32 16.78
C ALA A 131 -10.46 6.20 16.22
N ALA A 132 -11.74 6.49 16.02
CA ALA A 132 -12.68 5.55 15.44
C ALA A 132 -12.31 5.21 13.98
N PHE A 133 -11.91 6.21 13.20
CA PHE A 133 -11.51 6.01 11.82
C PHE A 133 -10.19 5.22 11.70
N PHE A 134 -9.17 5.57 12.47
CA PHE A 134 -7.89 4.85 12.43
C PHE A 134 -8.02 3.41 12.96
N SER A 135 -8.91 3.17 13.93
CA SER A 135 -9.27 1.82 14.35
C SER A 135 -9.88 1.03 13.19
N LEU A 136 -10.84 1.61 12.46
CA LEU A 136 -11.46 0.97 11.29
C LEU A 136 -10.43 0.68 10.19
N VAL A 137 -9.52 1.63 9.88
CA VAL A 137 -8.42 1.42 8.94
C VAL A 137 -7.55 0.23 9.35
N GLY A 138 -7.18 0.16 10.64
CA GLY A 138 -6.41 -0.96 11.20
C GLY A 138 -7.13 -2.30 11.03
N VAL A 139 -8.42 -2.36 11.41
CA VAL A 139 -9.23 -3.58 11.28
C VAL A 139 -9.38 -3.99 9.81
N CYS A 140 -9.63 -3.07 8.89
CA CYS A 140 -9.75 -3.41 7.47
C CYS A 140 -8.42 -3.91 6.89
N THR A 141 -7.30 -3.23 7.18
CA THR A 141 -6.00 -3.61 6.61
C THR A 141 -5.53 -4.97 7.11
N VAL A 142 -5.67 -5.25 8.41
CA VAL A 142 -5.29 -6.54 8.99
C VAL A 142 -6.33 -7.61 8.66
N GLY A 143 -7.61 -7.28 8.80
CA GLY A 143 -8.73 -8.19 8.61
C GLY A 143 -8.90 -8.70 7.20
N PHE A 144 -8.45 -7.95 6.18
CA PHE A 144 -8.46 -8.40 4.79
C PHE A 144 -7.10 -8.88 4.26
N ALA A 145 -6.03 -8.83 5.06
CA ALA A 145 -4.68 -9.19 4.61
C ALA A 145 -4.58 -10.64 4.09
N TRP A 146 -5.36 -11.57 4.66
CA TRP A 146 -5.35 -12.98 4.28
C TRP A 146 -5.94 -13.23 2.88
N VAL A 147 -6.79 -12.34 2.36
CA VAL A 147 -7.47 -12.52 1.06
C VAL A 147 -6.45 -12.63 -0.07
N GLY A 148 -5.41 -11.80 -0.04
CA GLY A 148 -4.36 -11.82 -1.06
C GLY A 148 -3.60 -13.13 -1.06
N SER A 149 -3.22 -13.64 0.13
CA SER A 149 -2.55 -14.93 0.27
C SER A 149 -3.40 -16.10 -0.22
N VAL A 150 -4.71 -16.10 0.06
CA VAL A 150 -5.63 -17.14 -0.43
C VAL A 150 -5.71 -17.12 -1.96
N VAL A 151 -5.86 -15.95 -2.58
CA VAL A 151 -5.89 -15.83 -4.03
C VAL A 151 -4.57 -16.23 -4.66
N PHE A 152 -3.44 -15.80 -4.09
CA PHE A 152 -2.10 -16.18 -4.54
C PHE A 152 -1.92 -17.70 -4.49
N ALA A 153 -2.20 -18.31 -3.34
CA ALA A 153 -2.06 -19.75 -3.14
C ALA A 153 -3.00 -20.54 -4.06
N GLY A 154 -4.26 -20.12 -4.21
CA GLY A 154 -5.23 -20.78 -5.09
C GLY A 154 -4.78 -20.78 -6.56
N VAL A 155 -4.30 -19.64 -7.06
CA VAL A 155 -3.77 -19.54 -8.43
C VAL A 155 -2.47 -20.33 -8.59
N TRP A 156 -1.59 -20.28 -7.59
CA TRP A 156 -0.36 -21.05 -7.61
C TRP A 156 -0.63 -22.55 -7.65
N SER A 157 -1.52 -23.07 -6.79
CA SER A 157 -1.89 -24.49 -6.78
C SER A 157 -2.52 -24.93 -8.10
N ALA A 158 -3.32 -24.08 -8.75
CA ALA A 158 -3.95 -24.40 -10.02
C ALA A 158 -3.00 -24.38 -11.22
N THR A 159 -2.06 -23.42 -11.25
CA THR A 159 -1.14 -23.22 -12.40
C THR A 159 0.20 -23.92 -12.24
N GLY A 160 0.56 -24.32 -11.02
CA GLY A 160 1.88 -24.88 -10.68
C GLY A 160 3.02 -23.87 -10.65
N SER A 161 2.77 -22.60 -11.02
CA SER A 161 3.78 -21.54 -11.13
C SER A 161 3.43 -20.34 -10.25
N PRO A 162 4.36 -19.86 -9.40
CA PRO A 162 4.12 -18.72 -8.52
C PRO A 162 3.97 -17.40 -9.27
N ARG A 163 4.41 -17.32 -10.55
CA ARG A 163 4.31 -16.12 -11.39
C ARG A 163 2.85 -15.71 -11.62
N TRP A 164 1.99 -16.68 -11.91
CA TRP A 164 0.55 -16.43 -12.11
C TRP A 164 -0.12 -15.95 -10.82
N GLY A 165 0.34 -16.44 -9.66
CA GLY A 165 -0.09 -15.92 -8.36
C GLY A 165 0.27 -14.44 -8.19
N MET A 166 1.48 -14.03 -8.56
CA MET A 166 1.91 -12.62 -8.52
C MET A 166 1.09 -11.73 -9.46
N LEU A 167 0.76 -12.24 -10.65
CA LEU A 167 -0.11 -11.52 -11.58
C LEU A 167 -1.53 -11.37 -11.01
N ALA A 168 -2.08 -12.42 -10.41
CA ALA A 168 -3.42 -12.39 -9.82
C ALA A 168 -3.52 -11.33 -8.71
N VAL A 169 -2.53 -11.22 -7.83
CA VAL A 169 -2.55 -10.20 -6.78
C VAL A 169 -2.37 -8.77 -7.31
N THR A 170 -1.78 -8.61 -8.50
CA THR A 170 -1.69 -7.29 -9.16
C THR A 170 -3.07 -6.71 -9.45
N SER A 171 -4.09 -7.55 -9.67
CA SER A 171 -5.46 -7.07 -9.89
C SER A 171 -6.01 -6.27 -8.70
N PHE A 172 -5.66 -6.64 -7.46
CA PHE A 172 -6.09 -5.90 -6.27
C PHE A 172 -5.54 -4.48 -6.25
N VAL A 173 -4.26 -4.28 -6.57
CA VAL A 173 -3.69 -2.93 -6.63
C VAL A 173 -4.28 -2.14 -7.79
N ALA A 174 -4.57 -2.76 -8.94
CA ALA A 174 -5.21 -2.09 -10.07
C ALA A 174 -6.59 -1.55 -9.68
N VAL A 175 -7.43 -2.39 -9.04
CA VAL A 175 -8.73 -1.97 -8.51
C VAL A 175 -8.56 -0.90 -7.42
N GLY A 176 -7.58 -1.07 -6.53
CA GLY A 176 -7.28 -0.09 -5.49
C GLY A 176 -6.88 1.27 -6.06
N LEU A 177 -6.15 1.29 -7.18
CA LEU A 177 -5.74 2.51 -7.87
C LEU A 177 -6.95 3.25 -8.47
N VAL A 178 -7.93 2.53 -9.00
CA VAL A 178 -9.19 3.12 -9.48
C VAL A 178 -9.94 3.81 -8.33
N PHE A 179 -10.01 3.18 -7.15
CA PHE A 179 -10.63 3.81 -5.98
C PHE A 179 -9.89 5.06 -5.51
N VAL A 180 -8.56 5.07 -5.56
CA VAL A 180 -7.75 6.26 -5.22
C VAL A 180 -7.85 7.35 -6.29
N ALA A 181 -7.99 6.99 -7.56
CA ALA A 181 -8.25 7.96 -8.63
C ALA A 181 -9.62 8.64 -8.45
N ALA A 182 -10.64 7.86 -8.09
CA ALA A 182 -12.01 8.32 -7.86
C ALA A 182 -12.20 9.04 -6.51
N PHE A 183 -11.17 9.09 -5.65
CA PHE A 183 -11.20 9.85 -4.41
C PHE A 183 -11.07 11.34 -4.72
N ASP A 184 -12.05 12.12 -4.29
CA ASP A 184 -12.02 13.57 -4.39
C ASP A 184 -11.62 14.18 -3.04
N PHE A 185 -10.54 14.96 -3.05
CA PHE A 185 -10.00 15.58 -1.85
C PHE A 185 -10.82 16.80 -1.44
N ASP A 186 -11.24 17.61 -2.40
CA ASP A 186 -11.95 18.86 -2.11
C ASP A 186 -13.35 18.56 -1.57
N ALA A 187 -14.05 17.60 -2.19
CA ALA A 187 -15.34 17.11 -1.68
C ALA A 187 -15.23 16.46 -0.28
N ALA A 188 -14.07 15.87 0.05
CA ALA A 188 -13.84 15.32 1.39
C ALA A 188 -13.62 16.42 2.43
N GLN A 189 -12.97 17.53 2.07
CA GLN A 189 -12.81 18.71 2.92
C GLN A 189 -14.14 19.42 3.17
N GLU A 190 -14.97 19.61 2.14
CA GLU A 190 -16.28 20.26 2.26
C GLU A 190 -17.19 19.49 3.22
N ARG A 191 -17.30 18.17 3.03
CA ARG A 191 -18.08 17.29 3.91
C ARG A 191 -17.58 17.31 5.36
N ARG A 192 -16.27 17.45 5.57
CA ARG A 192 -15.71 17.59 6.92
C ARG A 192 -16.22 18.87 7.56
N ARG A 193 -16.15 20.01 6.87
CA ARG A 193 -16.58 21.32 7.38
C ARG A 193 -18.07 21.33 7.72
N GLU A 194 -18.91 20.78 6.85
CA GLU A 194 -20.35 20.67 7.10
C GLU A 194 -20.67 19.95 8.42
N ILE A 195 -19.93 18.89 8.74
CA ILE A 195 -20.15 18.10 9.96
C ILE A 195 -19.61 18.84 11.19
N GLU A 196 -18.48 19.54 11.05
CA GLU A 196 -17.96 20.39 12.12
C GLU A 196 -18.96 21.52 12.44
N ASP A 197 -19.52 22.17 11.41
CA ASP A 197 -20.54 23.22 11.56
C ASP A 197 -21.85 22.67 12.18
N GLU A 198 -22.30 21.48 11.78
CA GLU A 198 -23.46 20.81 12.39
C GLU A 198 -23.20 20.50 13.87
N CYS A 199 -22.04 19.93 14.22
CA CYS A 199 -21.71 19.62 15.61
C CYS A 199 -21.62 20.87 16.49
N ASP A 200 -21.05 21.96 15.97
CA ASP A 200 -20.96 23.24 16.68
C ASP A 200 -22.34 23.90 16.86
N ALA A 201 -23.30 23.66 15.95
CA ALA A 201 -24.67 24.14 16.09
C ALA A 201 -25.48 23.40 17.17
N PHE A 202 -25.06 22.21 17.59
CA PHE A 202 -25.67 21.42 18.66
C PHE A 202 -24.98 21.56 20.02
N ALA A 203 -23.80 22.21 20.08
CA ALA A 203 -23.00 22.43 21.28
C ALA A 203 -23.35 23.75 21.98
#